data_AF-A0A3M1LNK4-F1
#
_entry.id   AF-A0A3M1LNK4-F1
#
_cell.length_a   1.000
_cell.length_b   1.000
_cell.length_c   1.000
_cell.angle_alpha   90.00
_cell.angle_beta   90.00
_cell.angle_gamma   90.00
#
_symmetry.space_group_name_H-M   'P 1'
#
loop_
_entity.id
_entity.type
_entity.pdbx_description
1 polymer ?
#
loop_
_entity_poly.entity_id
_entity_poly.type
_entity_poly.pdbx_seq_one_letter_code
_entity_poly.pdbx_strand_id
1 'polypeptide(L)'
;MIFKKKRDDKDIFALPSASISLDIKLGLKSSNRAAICIKESSGNFRYALDEIRGFLDVSKELSYREVKDRYGYIWFIITADGIEELVASIDAIADIAIEHGFEDNILAAIFEFVNSHK
;
A
#
# COMPACT_ATOMS: atom_id res chain seq x y z
N MET A 1 -8.16 -7.21 -26.53
CA MET A 1 -6.76 -6.92 -26.19
C MET A 1 -6.78 -5.93 -25.04
N ILE A 2 -6.53 -6.39 -23.80
CA ILE A 2 -6.53 -5.51 -22.62
C ILE A 2 -5.08 -5.09 -22.40
N PHE A 3 -4.78 -3.82 -22.61
CA PHE A 3 -3.49 -3.25 -22.24
C PHE A 3 -3.47 -3.10 -20.71
N LYS A 4 -2.83 -4.05 -20.02
CA LYS A 4 -2.46 -3.85 -18.63
C LYS A 4 -1.27 -2.90 -18.63
N LYS A 5 -1.47 -1.65 -18.18
CA LYS A 5 -0.35 -0.72 -17.95
C LYS A 5 0.53 -1.39 -16.90
N LYS A 6 1.72 -1.81 -17.31
CA LYS A 6 2.75 -2.32 -16.40
C LYS A 6 3.02 -1.23 -15.37
N ARG A 7 3.06 -1.60 -14.10
CA ARG A 7 3.42 -0.69 -13.01
C ARG A 7 4.83 -0.18 -13.32
N ASP A 8 5.02 1.13 -13.39
CA ASP A 8 6.36 1.66 -13.15
C ASP A 8 6.52 1.58 -11.63
N ASP A 9 7.16 0.51 -11.14
CA ASP A 9 7.32 0.24 -9.69
C ASP A 9 7.93 1.44 -8.94
N LYS A 10 8.60 2.34 -9.67
CA LYS A 10 9.28 3.51 -9.11
C LYS A 10 8.39 4.74 -8.85
N ASP A 11 7.14 4.74 -9.29
CA ASP A 11 6.29 5.95 -9.19
C ASP A 11 5.91 6.30 -7.74
N ILE A 12 5.74 5.31 -6.86
CA ILE A 12 5.34 5.57 -5.47
C ILE A 12 6.45 6.27 -4.66
N PHE A 13 7.72 6.11 -5.05
CA PHE A 13 8.85 6.79 -4.40
C PHE A 13 8.91 8.29 -4.67
N ALA A 14 8.15 8.79 -5.67
CA ALA A 14 8.00 10.23 -5.87
C ALA A 14 7.04 10.88 -4.86
N LEU A 15 6.21 10.09 -4.17
CA LEU A 15 5.15 10.58 -3.28
C LEU A 15 5.65 11.42 -2.10
N PRO A 16 6.74 11.06 -1.39
CA PRO A 16 7.23 11.89 -0.27
C PRO A 16 7.65 13.30 -0.71
N SER A 17 8.24 13.43 -1.90
CA SER A 17 8.55 14.74 -2.47
C SER A 17 7.28 15.48 -2.91
N ALA A 18 6.34 14.77 -3.54
CA ALA A 18 5.07 15.34 -3.96
C ALA A 18 4.20 15.81 -2.78
N SER A 19 4.24 15.14 -1.63
CA SER A 19 3.45 15.52 -0.45
C SER A 19 3.85 16.87 0.11
N ILE A 20 5.12 17.26 0.01
CA ILE A 20 5.57 18.61 0.38
C ILE A 20 4.86 19.65 -0.50
N SER A 21 4.77 19.39 -1.81
CA SER A 21 4.06 20.27 -2.74
C SER A 21 2.55 20.30 -2.47
N LEU A 22 1.94 19.18 -2.13
CA LEU A 22 0.51 19.08 -1.79
C LEU A 22 0.18 19.89 -0.53
N ASP A 23 1.04 19.86 0.49
CA ASP A 23 0.85 20.66 1.70
C ASP A 23 1.00 22.16 1.40
N ILE A 24 2.12 22.55 0.78
CA ILE A 24 2.41 23.97 0.51
C ILE A 24 1.38 24.62 -0.42
N LYS A 25 0.96 23.91 -1.49
CA LYS A 25 0.13 24.51 -2.53
C LYS A 25 -1.36 24.32 -2.29
N LEU A 26 -1.77 23.21 -1.68
CA LEU A 26 -3.17 22.82 -1.56
C LEU A 26 -3.63 22.64 -0.11
N GLY A 27 -2.72 22.78 0.87
CA GLY A 27 -3.04 22.51 2.27
C GLY A 27 -3.48 21.07 2.48
N LEU A 28 -2.87 20.11 1.78
CA LEU A 28 -3.16 18.68 1.93
C LEU A 28 -1.98 17.97 2.61
N LYS A 29 -2.25 17.34 3.76
CA LYS A 29 -1.28 16.53 4.50
C LYS A 29 -1.62 15.06 4.43
N SER A 30 -0.59 14.21 4.46
CA SER A 30 -0.78 12.78 4.69
C SER A 30 -1.58 12.58 5.98
N SER A 31 -2.58 11.71 5.95
CA SER A 31 -3.32 11.31 7.16
C SER A 31 -2.56 10.26 7.97
N ASN A 32 -1.31 9.95 7.59
CA ASN A 32 -0.51 8.88 8.16
C ASN A 32 -1.12 7.48 7.93
N ARG A 33 -1.93 7.34 6.86
CA ARG A 33 -2.54 6.07 6.47
C ARG A 33 -2.37 5.79 4.99
N ALA A 34 -2.07 4.53 4.69
CA ALA A 34 -2.05 4.00 3.33
C ALA A 34 -2.74 2.64 3.28
N ALA A 35 -3.08 2.17 2.08
CA ALA A 35 -3.61 0.84 1.90
C ALA A 35 -3.17 0.22 0.58
N ILE A 36 -2.96 -1.10 0.58
CA ILE A 36 -2.74 -1.89 -0.63
C ILE A 36 -3.85 -2.93 -0.76
N CYS A 37 -4.42 -3.03 -1.96
CA CYS A 37 -5.49 -3.94 -2.30
C CYS A 37 -4.95 -5.08 -3.16
N ILE A 38 -5.15 -6.31 -2.70
CA ILE A 38 -4.71 -7.52 -3.39
C ILE A 38 -5.93 -8.41 -3.63
N LYS A 39 -6.12 -8.82 -4.88
CA LYS A 39 -7.13 -9.79 -5.26
C LYS A 39 -6.70 -11.18 -4.80
N GLU A 40 -7.49 -11.82 -3.96
CA GLU A 40 -7.27 -13.22 -3.59
C GLU A 40 -7.28 -14.11 -4.85
N SER A 41 -6.35 -15.07 -4.91
CA SER A 41 -6.28 -16.09 -5.94
C SER A 41 -6.21 -17.49 -5.33
N SER A 42 -6.61 -18.49 -6.11
CA SER A 42 -6.40 -19.89 -5.76
C SER A 42 -4.91 -20.25 -5.79
N GLY A 43 -4.50 -21.23 -4.99
CA GLY A 43 -3.12 -21.72 -4.90
C GLY A 43 -2.42 -21.26 -3.61
N ASN A 44 -1.15 -20.87 -3.73
CA ASN A 44 -0.26 -20.55 -2.61
C ASN A 44 -0.48 -19.15 -2.00
N PHE A 45 -1.60 -18.48 -2.29
CA PHE A 45 -1.85 -17.10 -1.87
C PHE A 45 -1.80 -16.90 -0.35
N ARG A 46 -2.20 -17.92 0.42
CA ARG A 46 -2.08 -17.91 1.88
C ARG A 46 -0.64 -17.70 2.36
N TYR A 47 0.36 -18.28 1.67
CA TYR A 47 1.77 -18.11 2.05
C TYR A 47 2.23 -16.66 1.88
N ALA A 48 1.81 -16.00 0.80
CA ALA A 48 2.08 -14.56 0.62
C ALA A 48 1.45 -13.72 1.73
N LEU A 49 0.19 -13.99 2.12
CA LEU A 49 -0.45 -13.28 3.22
C LEU A 49 0.24 -13.52 4.56
N ASP A 50 0.66 -14.74 4.84
CA ASP A 50 1.36 -15.08 6.08
C ASP A 50 2.72 -14.38 6.15
N GLU A 51 3.44 -14.26 5.03
CA GLU A 51 4.69 -13.51 4.96
C GLU A 51 4.49 -12.00 5.09
N ILE A 52 3.47 -11.43 4.44
CA ILE A 52 3.08 -10.02 4.61
C ILE A 52 2.76 -9.72 6.08
N ARG A 53 1.97 -10.57 6.74
CA ARG A 53 1.66 -10.44 8.17
C ARG A 53 2.93 -10.53 9.02
N GLY A 54 3.79 -11.51 8.74
CA GLY A 54 5.06 -11.67 9.44
C GLY A 54 5.97 -10.45 9.30
N PHE A 55 6.05 -9.85 8.11
CA PHE A 55 6.76 -8.60 7.89
C PHE A 55 6.16 -7.44 8.73
N LEU A 56 4.85 -7.26 8.67
CA LEU A 56 4.16 -6.18 9.38
C LEU A 56 4.22 -6.34 10.90
N ASP A 57 4.12 -7.57 11.41
CA ASP A 57 4.16 -7.87 12.84
C ASP A 57 5.54 -7.63 13.48
N VAL A 58 6.62 -7.59 12.69
CA VAL A 58 7.97 -7.27 13.18
C VAL A 58 8.16 -5.79 13.47
N SER A 59 7.45 -4.91 12.76
CA SER A 59 7.63 -3.47 12.93
C SER A 59 6.88 -2.95 14.16
N LYS A 60 7.57 -2.16 14.97
CA LYS A 60 6.99 -1.47 16.14
C LYS A 60 6.50 -0.05 15.81
N GLU A 61 6.88 0.47 14.65
CA GLU A 61 6.68 1.86 14.23
C GLU A 61 5.47 2.02 13.31
N LEU A 62 4.85 0.91 12.92
CA LEU A 62 3.59 0.88 12.19
C LEU A 62 2.56 0.01 12.88
N SER A 63 1.30 0.24 12.53
CA SER A 63 0.20 -0.67 12.83
C SER A 63 -0.58 -0.95 11.56
N TYR A 64 -1.24 -2.10 11.48
CA TYR A 64 -2.04 -2.43 10.32
C TYR A 64 -3.37 -3.10 10.70
N ARG A 65 -4.29 -3.06 9.74
CA ARG A 65 -5.51 -3.87 9.76
C ARG A 65 -5.68 -4.56 8.43
N GLU A 66 -6.01 -5.84 8.48
CA GLU A 66 -6.43 -6.60 7.31
C GLU A 66 -7.95 -6.57 7.21
N VAL A 67 -8.48 -6.21 6.03
CA VAL A 67 -9.91 -6.14 5.77
C VAL A 67 -10.22 -6.86 4.46
N LYS A 68 -11.19 -7.78 4.48
CA LYS A 68 -11.75 -8.37 3.26
C LYS A 68 -12.99 -7.59 2.84
N ASP A 69 -13.01 -7.09 1.60
CA ASP A 69 -14.15 -6.34 1.08
C ASP A 69 -15.26 -7.25 0.52
N ARG A 70 -16.36 -6.64 0.06
CA ARG A 70 -17.52 -7.34 -0.51
C ARG A 70 -17.24 -8.10 -1.81
N TYR A 71 -16.12 -7.82 -2.48
CA TYR A 71 -15.66 -8.49 -3.69
C TYR A 71 -14.66 -9.60 -3.39
N GLY A 72 -14.32 -9.81 -2.11
CA GLY A 72 -13.35 -10.79 -1.67
C GLY A 72 -11.90 -10.31 -1.79
N TYR A 73 -11.65 -9.02 -2.04
CA TYR A 73 -10.30 -8.48 -2.08
C TYR A 73 -9.79 -8.19 -0.68
N ILE A 74 -8.50 -8.38 -0.49
CA ILE A 74 -7.83 -8.18 0.79
C ILE A 74 -7.15 -6.82 0.76
N TRP A 75 -7.42 -6.04 1.80
CA TRP A 75 -6.86 -4.73 2.02
C TRP A 75 -5.97 -4.78 3.25
N PHE A 76 -4.69 -4.45 3.08
CA PHE A 76 -3.81 -4.13 4.20
C PHE A 76 -3.81 -2.62 4.37
N ILE A 77 -4.42 -2.14 5.45
CA ILE A 77 -4.48 -0.73 5.81
C ILE A 77 -3.38 -0.47 6.82
N ILE A 78 -2.37 0.31 6.45
CA ILE A 78 -1.20 0.63 7.25
C ILE A 78 -1.35 2.03 7.85
N THR A 79 -0.94 2.18 9.09
CA THR A 79 -0.76 3.47 9.77
C THR A 79 0.70 3.57 10.22
N ALA A 80 1.39 4.64 9.86
CA ALA A 80 2.78 4.90 10.22
C ALA A 80 3.02 6.40 10.40
N ASP A 81 4.12 6.78 11.04
CA ASP A 81 4.35 8.18 11.46
C ASP A 81 4.63 9.17 10.32
N GLY A 82 4.94 8.69 9.12
CA GLY A 82 5.25 9.53 7.96
C GLY A 82 4.95 8.86 6.62
N ILE A 83 4.90 9.66 5.56
CA ILE A 83 4.60 9.16 4.20
C ILE A 83 5.73 8.28 3.66
N GLU A 84 6.97 8.54 4.06
CA GLU A 84 8.14 7.74 3.70
C GLU A 84 7.98 6.29 4.18
N GLU A 85 7.57 6.12 5.44
CA GLU A 85 7.36 4.81 6.04
C GLU A 85 6.15 4.10 5.42
N LEU A 86 5.09 4.84 5.10
CA LEU A 86 3.95 4.29 4.36
C LEU A 86 4.37 3.80 2.97
N VAL A 87 5.19 4.57 2.24
CA VAL A 87 5.67 4.19 0.91
C VAL A 87 6.52 2.94 1.00
N ALA A 88 7.48 2.90 1.93
CA ALA A 88 8.34 1.73 2.15
C ALA A 88 7.52 0.49 2.52
N SER A 89 6.53 0.63 3.40
CA SER A 89 5.65 -0.47 3.81
C SER A 89 4.81 -1.01 2.65
N ILE A 90 4.23 -0.12 1.84
CA ILE A 90 3.41 -0.50 0.68
C ILE A 90 4.26 -1.19 -0.39
N ASP A 91 5.48 -0.70 -0.61
CA ASP A 91 6.46 -1.28 -1.53
C ASP A 91 6.87 -2.69 -1.09
N ALA A 92 7.24 -2.87 0.18
CA ALA A 92 7.60 -4.17 0.74
C ALA A 92 6.46 -5.20 0.64
N ILE A 93 5.20 -4.80 0.91
CA ILE A 93 4.05 -5.70 0.72
C ILE A 93 3.87 -6.07 -0.75
N ALA A 94 4.05 -5.11 -1.66
CA ALA A 94 3.96 -5.36 -3.10
C ALA A 94 5.05 -6.34 -3.56
N ASP A 95 6.29 -6.15 -3.10
CA ASP A 95 7.42 -7.03 -3.40
C ASP A 95 7.17 -8.46 -2.93
N ILE A 96 6.73 -8.65 -1.67
CA ILE A 96 6.37 -9.99 -1.17
C ILE A 96 5.29 -10.63 -2.05
N ALA A 97 4.26 -9.88 -2.43
CA ALA A 97 3.23 -10.40 -3.33
C ALA A 97 3.80 -10.78 -4.72
N ILE A 98 4.71 -9.97 -5.27
CA ILE A 98 5.37 -10.21 -6.56
C ILE A 98 6.28 -11.45 -6.49
N GLU A 99 7.05 -11.61 -5.43
CA GLU A 99 7.93 -12.77 -5.20
C GLU A 99 7.15 -14.09 -5.15
N HIS A 100 5.93 -14.05 -4.62
CA HIS A 100 5.00 -15.19 -4.64
C HIS A 100 4.22 -15.34 -5.97
N GLY A 101 4.49 -14.52 -6.97
CA GLY A 101 3.88 -14.58 -8.30
C GLY A 101 2.51 -13.91 -8.42
N PHE A 102 2.17 -13.00 -7.49
CA PHE A 102 0.88 -12.30 -7.42
C PHE A 102 0.96 -10.83 -7.88
N GLU A 103 1.94 -10.46 -8.70
CA GLU A 103 2.04 -9.12 -9.33
C GLU A 103 0.71 -8.71 -9.97
N ASP A 104 0.11 -9.64 -10.71
CA ASP A 104 -1.12 -9.40 -11.45
C ASP A 104 -2.37 -9.21 -10.55
N ASN A 105 -2.26 -9.60 -9.28
CA ASN A 105 -3.32 -9.55 -8.29
C ASN A 105 -3.29 -8.24 -7.48
N ILE A 106 -2.22 -7.45 -7.54
CA ILE A 106 -2.20 -6.14 -6.88
C ILE A 106 -3.07 -5.18 -7.69
N LEU A 107 -4.15 -4.70 -7.08
CA LEU A 107 -5.16 -3.89 -7.75
C LEU A 107 -4.94 -2.40 -7.56
N ALA A 108 -4.46 -2.00 -6.39
CA ALA A 108 -4.27 -0.60 -6.04
C ALA A 108 -3.32 -0.42 -4.85
N ALA A 109 -2.65 0.72 -4.81
CA ALA A 109 -2.05 1.31 -3.62
C ALA A 109 -2.65 2.70 -3.43
N ILE A 110 -3.03 3.04 -2.20
CA ILE A 110 -3.74 4.28 -1.86
C ILE A 110 -2.99 4.95 -0.71
N PHE A 111 -2.75 6.24 -0.83
CA PHE A 111 -2.20 7.10 0.22
C PHE A 111 -3.24 8.17 0.53
N GLU A 112 -3.68 8.24 1.79
CA GLU A 112 -4.75 9.15 2.18
C GLU A 112 -4.17 10.54 2.53
N PHE A 113 -4.73 11.57 1.90
CA PHE A 113 -4.43 12.97 2.19
C PHE A 113 -5.69 13.67 2.68
N VAL A 114 -5.53 14.50 3.70
CA VAL A 114 -6.61 15.27 4.33
C VAL A 114 -6.26 16.76 4.35
N ASN A 115 -7.28 17.61 4.38
CA ASN A 115 -7.08 19.05 4.45
C ASN A 115 -6.46 19.44 5.81
N SER A 116 -5.37 20.21 5.76
CA SER A 116 -4.67 20.81 6.88
C SER A 116 -5.55 21.81 7.65
N HIS A 117 -6.53 22.40 6.96
CA HIS A 117 -7.48 23.35 7.50
C HIS A 117 -8.85 22.66 7.66
N LYS A 118 -9.25 22.45 8.90
CA LYS A 118 -10.63 22.19 9.28
C LYS A 118 -11.32 23.50 9.65
#